data_AF-A0A328S6Y3-F1
#
_entry.id   AF-A0A328S6Y3-F1
#
_cell.length_a   1.000
_cell.length_b   1.000
_cell.length_c   1.000
_cell.angle_alpha   90.00
_cell.angle_beta   90.00
_cell.angle_gamma   90.00
#
_symmetry.space_group_name_H-M   'P 1'
#
loop_
_entity.id
_entity.type
_entity.pdbx_description
1 polymer ?
#
loop_
_entity_poly.entity_id
_entity_poly.type
_entity_poly.pdbx_seq_one_letter_code
_entity_poly.pdbx_strand_id
1 'polypeptide(L)'
;MLSEGYKETENTRIEKDKENENEISMLYDFGVIIFEHVILESDKYYYSICWFNPKKVYDVLVEDKERCVVDSFDTFKELPPKLSKLYSMIKGESVCLDDEVIKCNSHCVEYSL
;
A
#
# COMPACT_ATOMS: atom_id res chain seq x y z
N MET A 1 39.95 8.50 -2.47
CA MET A 1 38.71 8.45 -1.69
C MET A 1 37.83 7.39 -2.30
N LEU A 2 37.51 6.37 -1.51
CA LEU A 2 36.71 5.22 -1.93
C LEU A 2 35.29 5.71 -2.24
N SER A 3 34.84 5.57 -3.47
CA SER A 3 33.40 5.58 -3.77
C SER A 3 32.85 4.29 -3.17
N GLU A 4 32.21 4.37 -2.02
CA GLU A 4 31.36 3.29 -1.52
C GLU A 4 30.29 3.07 -2.60
N GLY A 5 30.46 1.99 -3.36
CA GLY A 5 29.44 1.54 -4.29
C GLY A 5 28.19 1.25 -3.48
N TYR A 6 27.08 1.92 -3.83
CA TYR A 6 25.77 1.48 -3.40
C TYR A 6 25.65 0.02 -3.83
N LYS A 7 25.62 -0.91 -2.88
CA LYS A 7 25.12 -2.25 -3.16
C LYS A 7 23.66 -2.05 -3.55
N GLU A 8 23.34 -2.29 -4.81
CA GLU A 8 21.97 -2.57 -5.20
C GLU A 8 21.51 -3.74 -4.31
N THR A 9 20.66 -3.45 -3.33
CA THR A 9 19.85 -4.50 -2.73
C THR A 9 18.88 -4.92 -3.83
N GLU A 10 18.82 -6.21 -4.16
CA GLU A 10 17.77 -6.74 -5.02
C GLU A 10 16.45 -6.62 -4.25
N ASN A 11 15.85 -5.44 -4.29
CA ASN A 11 14.54 -5.22 -3.70
C ASN A 11 13.56 -6.08 -4.49
N THR A 12 12.89 -6.98 -3.79
CA THR A 12 11.90 -7.86 -4.40
C THR A 12 10.52 -7.32 -4.12
N ARG A 13 9.64 -7.42 -5.13
CA ARG A 13 8.26 -6.97 -5.08
C ARG A 13 7.34 -8.18 -5.21
N ILE A 14 6.37 -8.30 -4.30
CA ILE A 14 5.33 -9.33 -4.33
C ILE A 14 3.95 -8.68 -4.26
N GLU A 15 3.00 -9.24 -4.99
CA GLU A 15 1.60 -8.80 -4.95
C GLU A 15 0.87 -9.53 -3.82
N LYS A 16 0.20 -8.79 -2.94
CA LYS A 16 -0.67 -9.30 -1.89
C LYS A 16 -2.01 -9.70 -2.47
N ASP A 17 -2.13 -10.98 -2.71
CA ASP A 17 -3.32 -11.68 -3.15
C ASP A 17 -3.45 -13.02 -2.40
N LYS A 18 -4.45 -13.83 -2.76
CA LYS A 18 -4.70 -15.12 -2.12
C LYS A 18 -3.61 -16.15 -2.39
N GLU A 19 -2.85 -16.00 -3.46
CA GLU A 19 -1.81 -16.95 -3.83
C GLU A 19 -0.55 -16.73 -2.97
N ASN A 20 -0.29 -15.47 -2.61
CA ASN A 20 0.93 -15.05 -1.91
C ASN A 20 0.74 -14.72 -0.42
N GLU A 21 -0.47 -14.85 0.13
CA GLU A 21 -0.80 -14.42 1.50
C GLU A 21 0.13 -15.03 2.57
N ASN A 22 0.43 -16.32 2.46
CA ASN A 22 1.32 -17.01 3.41
C ASN A 22 2.76 -16.49 3.35
N GLU A 23 3.28 -16.29 2.13
CA GLU A 23 4.64 -15.76 1.93
C GLU A 23 4.74 -14.35 2.50
N ILE A 24 3.74 -13.51 2.23
CA ILE A 24 3.70 -12.14 2.74
C ILE A 24 3.63 -12.12 4.27
N SER A 25 2.84 -12.99 4.90
CA SER A 25 2.83 -13.12 6.36
C SER A 25 4.23 -13.42 6.91
N MET A 26 4.98 -14.34 6.27
CA MET A 26 6.35 -14.64 6.67
C MET A 26 7.28 -13.44 6.53
N LEU A 27 7.14 -12.65 5.46
CA LEU A 27 7.95 -11.44 5.26
C LEU A 27 7.69 -10.38 6.35
N TYR A 28 6.45 -10.24 6.83
CA TYR A 28 6.15 -9.40 7.99
C TYR A 28 6.78 -9.95 9.27
N ASP A 29 6.68 -11.25 9.51
CA ASP A 29 7.24 -11.90 10.70
C ASP A 29 8.77 -11.76 10.75
N PHE A 30 9.43 -11.77 9.59
CA PHE A 30 10.87 -11.50 9.48
C PHE A 30 11.24 -10.01 9.61
N GLY A 31 10.26 -9.10 9.54
CA GLY A 31 10.49 -7.66 9.66
C GLY A 31 11.26 -7.06 8.49
N VAL A 32 11.18 -7.68 7.30
CA VAL A 32 11.98 -7.31 6.11
C VAL A 32 11.24 -6.39 5.13
N ILE A 33 10.01 -5.98 5.47
CA ILE A 33 9.21 -5.07 4.64
C ILE A 33 9.82 -3.67 4.65
N ILE A 34 10.03 -3.11 3.46
CA ILE A 34 10.55 -1.76 3.26
C ILE A 34 9.42 -0.79 2.93
N PHE A 35 8.52 -1.23 2.05
CA PHE A 35 7.45 -0.43 1.53
C PHE A 35 6.24 -1.32 1.21
N GLU A 36 5.05 -0.80 1.39
CA GLU A 36 3.81 -1.48 0.99
C GLU A 36 2.85 -0.45 0.43
N HIS A 37 2.13 -0.78 -0.62
CA HIS A 37 1.27 0.14 -1.36
C HIS A 37 0.02 -0.55 -1.85
N VAL A 38 -1.12 -0.03 -1.46
CA VAL A 38 -2.42 -0.46 -1.97
C VAL A 38 -3.01 0.63 -2.87
N ILE A 39 -3.56 0.19 -4.01
CA ILE A 39 -4.29 1.01 -4.97
C ILE A 39 -5.72 0.49 -4.99
N LEU A 40 -6.65 1.38 -4.63
CA LEU A 40 -8.08 1.08 -4.59
C LEU A 40 -8.83 2.02 -5.51
N GLU A 41 -9.99 1.59 -5.96
CA GLU A 41 -10.91 2.39 -6.75
C GLU A 41 -12.34 2.25 -6.24
N SER A 42 -13.07 3.38 -6.21
CA SER A 42 -14.52 3.39 -6.27
C SER A 42 -14.97 3.95 -7.62
N ASP A 43 -16.28 4.12 -7.78
CA ASP A 43 -16.83 4.81 -8.95
C ASP A 43 -16.30 6.25 -9.05
N LYS A 44 -16.16 6.92 -7.91
CA LYS A 44 -15.80 8.35 -7.84
C LYS A 44 -14.31 8.61 -7.59
N TYR A 45 -13.64 7.76 -6.82
CA TYR A 45 -12.30 8.05 -6.30
C TYR A 45 -11.27 6.97 -6.64
N TYR A 46 -10.02 7.40 -6.84
CA TYR A 46 -8.84 6.55 -6.68
C TYR A 46 -8.23 6.79 -5.31
N TYR A 47 -7.83 5.72 -4.65
CA TYR A 47 -7.11 5.76 -3.39
C TYR A 47 -5.74 5.11 -3.56
N SER A 48 -4.71 5.77 -3.07
CA SER A 48 -3.35 5.24 -2.99
C SER A 48 -2.88 5.37 -1.56
N ILE A 49 -2.74 4.25 -0.86
CA ILE A 49 -2.27 4.22 0.54
C ILE A 49 -0.94 3.47 0.56
N CYS A 50 0.12 4.10 1.00
CA CYS A 50 1.41 3.45 1.16
C CYS A 50 1.95 3.53 2.57
N TRP A 51 2.64 2.49 3.01
CA TRP A 51 3.44 2.43 4.22
C TRP A 51 4.91 2.50 3.87
N PHE A 52 5.64 3.41 4.49
CA PHE A 52 7.08 3.52 4.35
C PHE A 52 7.78 3.15 5.66
N ASN A 53 8.30 1.93 5.71
CA ASN A 53 8.86 1.34 6.93
C ASN A 53 10.03 2.15 7.53
N PRO A 54 10.98 2.71 6.76
CA PRO A 54 12.10 3.48 7.32
C PRO A 54 11.69 4.72 8.13
N LYS A 55 10.58 5.38 7.77
CA LYS A 55 10.06 6.54 8.52
C LYS A 55 8.88 6.20 9.43
N LYS A 56 8.36 4.98 9.34
CA LYS A 56 7.17 4.51 10.06
C LYS A 56 6.01 5.49 9.85
N VAL A 57 5.62 5.69 8.60
CA VAL A 57 4.51 6.58 8.21
C VAL A 57 3.69 5.95 7.10
N TYR A 58 2.42 6.31 7.09
CA TYR A 58 1.54 6.09 5.97
C TYR A 58 1.35 7.39 5.20
N ASP A 59 1.38 7.35 3.88
CA ASP A 59 0.89 8.42 3.03
C ASP A 59 -0.36 7.95 2.30
N VAL A 60 -1.38 8.80 2.28
CA VAL A 60 -2.70 8.51 1.71
C VAL A 60 -3.01 9.61 0.69
N LEU A 61 -3.23 9.20 -0.55
CA LEU A 61 -3.64 10.06 -1.65
C LEU A 61 -5.04 9.66 -2.09
N VAL A 62 -5.93 10.64 -2.24
CA VAL A 62 -7.27 10.47 -2.81
C VAL A 62 -7.40 11.37 -4.02
N GLU A 63 -7.76 10.79 -5.17
CA GLU A 63 -7.96 11.51 -6.43
C GLU A 63 -9.42 11.39 -6.87
N ASP A 64 -10.02 12.52 -7.22
CA ASP A 64 -11.34 12.57 -7.86
C ASP A 64 -11.20 12.17 -9.34
N LYS A 65 -11.88 11.10 -9.74
CA LYS A 65 -11.79 10.49 -11.08
C LYS A 65 -12.40 11.38 -12.16
N GLU A 66 -13.48 12.10 -11.84
CA GLU A 66 -14.17 12.95 -12.81
C GLU A 66 -13.37 14.21 -13.10
N ARG A 67 -12.76 14.77 -12.05
CA ARG A 67 -12.04 16.04 -12.13
C ARG A 67 -10.56 15.89 -12.46
N CYS A 68 -10.01 14.67 -12.33
CA CYS A 68 -8.59 14.38 -12.47
C CYS A 68 -7.72 15.27 -11.57
N VAL A 69 -8.15 15.47 -10.33
CA VAL A 69 -7.43 16.27 -9.33
C VAL A 69 -7.24 15.48 -8.04
N VAL A 70 -6.15 15.77 -7.35
CA VAL A 70 -5.95 15.32 -5.97
C VAL A 70 -6.97 16.03 -5.08
N ASP A 71 -7.85 15.25 -4.46
CA ASP A 71 -8.84 15.73 -3.49
C ASP A 71 -8.19 15.86 -2.09
N SER A 72 -7.36 14.89 -1.70
CA SER A 72 -6.56 14.97 -0.48
C SER A 72 -5.22 14.24 -0.56
N PHE A 73 -4.26 14.71 0.25
CA PHE A 73 -2.99 14.05 0.52
C PHE A 73 -2.69 14.20 2.01
N ASP A 74 -2.58 13.08 2.72
CA ASP A 74 -2.44 13.05 4.18
C ASP A 74 -1.36 12.06 4.60
N THR A 75 -0.55 12.46 5.59
CA THR A 75 0.46 11.59 6.21
C THR A 75 0.03 11.21 7.63
N PHE A 76 0.06 9.92 7.94
CA PHE A 76 -0.32 9.39 9.25
C PHE A 76 0.81 8.61 9.91
N LYS A 77 0.88 8.67 11.24
CA LYS A 77 1.65 7.69 12.03
C LYS A 77 0.88 6.39 12.24
N GLU A 78 -0.44 6.50 12.36
CA GLU A 78 -1.38 5.39 12.48
C GLU A 78 -2.61 5.68 11.62
N LEU A 79 -3.05 4.71 10.82
CA LEU A 79 -4.21 4.91 9.95
C LEU A 79 -5.51 4.98 10.76
N PRO A 80 -6.41 5.93 10.44
CA PRO A 80 -7.80 5.90 10.91
C PRO A 80 -8.48 4.57 10.56
N PRO A 81 -9.48 4.11 11.34
CA PRO A 81 -10.09 2.78 11.16
C PRO A 81 -10.58 2.47 9.74
N LYS A 82 -11.18 3.46 9.05
CA LYS A 82 -11.63 3.31 7.66
C LYS A 82 -10.46 3.04 6.71
N LEU A 83 -9.39 3.83 6.82
CA LEU A 83 -8.20 3.69 5.99
C LEU A 83 -7.42 2.41 6.33
N SER A 84 -7.40 2.01 7.61
CA SER A 84 -6.81 0.73 8.03
C SER A 84 -7.54 -0.46 7.39
N LYS A 85 -8.88 -0.42 7.34
CA LYS A 85 -9.67 -1.45 6.65
C LYS A 85 -9.34 -1.51 5.16
N LEU A 86 -9.28 -0.36 4.49
CA LEU A 86 -8.90 -0.27 3.07
C LEU A 86 -7.48 -0.78 2.81
N TYR A 87 -6.54 -0.40 3.67
CA TYR A 87 -5.16 -0.84 3.59
C TYR A 87 -5.00 -2.35 3.76
N SER A 88 -5.86 -2.99 4.57
CA SER A 88 -5.78 -4.44 4.80
C SER A 88 -6.26 -5.30 3.63
N MET A 89 -6.95 -4.72 2.65
CA MET A 89 -7.52 -5.46 1.52
C MET A 89 -6.44 -6.09 0.66
N ILE A 90 -6.70 -7.27 0.11
CA ILE A 90 -5.82 -7.90 -0.89
C ILE A 90 -6.36 -7.69 -2.29
N LYS A 91 -5.51 -7.84 -3.31
CA LYS A 91 -5.90 -7.66 -4.71
C LYS A 91 -7.14 -8.49 -5.07
N GLY A 92 -8.08 -7.82 -5.73
CA GLY A 92 -9.35 -8.40 -6.17
C GLY A 92 -10.46 -8.36 -5.12
N GLU A 93 -10.17 -8.01 -3.87
CA GLU A 93 -11.21 -7.81 -2.87
C GLU A 93 -12.02 -6.54 -3.12
N SER A 94 -13.23 -6.52 -2.56
CA SER A 94 -14.09 -5.35 -2.57
C SER A 94 -14.80 -5.21 -1.23
N VAL A 95 -15.04 -3.97 -0.82
CA VAL A 95 -15.70 -3.62 0.43
C VAL A 95 -16.71 -2.52 0.18
N CYS A 96 -17.86 -2.59 0.87
CA CYS A 96 -18.80 -1.47 0.91
C CYS A 96 -18.50 -0.59 2.12
N LEU A 97 -18.27 0.71 1.89
CA LEU A 97 -18.04 1.74 2.90
C LEU A 97 -18.82 2.99 2.51
N ASP A 98 -19.65 3.50 3.42
CA ASP A 98 -20.46 4.72 3.23
C ASP A 98 -21.24 4.71 1.89
N ASP A 99 -21.86 3.58 1.56
CA ASP A 99 -22.61 3.34 0.31
C ASP A 99 -21.76 3.36 -0.99
N GLU A 100 -20.44 3.39 -0.88
CA GLU A 100 -19.52 3.19 -2.01
C GLU A 100 -18.91 1.78 -2.00
N VAL A 101 -18.86 1.15 -3.17
CA VAL A 101 -18.08 -0.07 -3.38
C VAL A 101 -16.66 0.33 -3.73
N ILE A 102 -15.71 -0.09 -2.89
CA ILE A 102 -14.29 0.13 -3.07
C ILE A 102 -13.62 -1.20 -3.39
N LYS A 103 -12.90 -1.27 -4.49
CA LYS A 103 -12.19 -2.45 -4.98
C LYS A 103 -10.69 -2.27 -4.87
N CYS A 104 -9.99 -3.31 -4.43
CA CYS A 104 -8.53 -3.36 -4.43
C CYS A 104 -8.02 -3.83 -5.78
N ASN A 105 -7.38 -2.92 -6.53
CA ASN A 105 -6.82 -3.22 -7.84
C ASN A 105 -5.40 -3.79 -7.75
N SER A 106 -4.62 -3.28 -6.81
CA SER A 106 -3.29 -3.78 -6.53
C SER A 106 -2.94 -3.56 -5.07
N HIS A 107 -2.22 -4.50 -4.50
CA HIS A 107 -1.57 -4.37 -3.22
C HIS A 107 -0.18 -4.97 -3.33
N CYS A 108 0.84 -4.14 -3.25
CA CYS A 108 2.22 -4.50 -3.46
C CYS A 108 3.01 -4.38 -2.16
N VAL A 109 3.86 -5.36 -1.90
CA VAL A 109 4.81 -5.37 -0.79
C VAL A 109 6.23 -5.43 -1.36
N GLU A 110 7.09 -4.51 -0.94
CA GLU A 110 8.52 -4.46 -1.25
C GLU A 110 9.34 -4.83 -0.01
N TYR A 111 10.33 -5.71 -0.20
CA TYR A 111 11.14 -6.26 0.89
C TYR A 111 12.59 -6.50 0.46
N SER A 112 13.47 -6.65 1.47
CA SER A 112 14.88 -7.04 1.28
C SER A 112 15.27 -8.10 2.29
N LEU A 113 15.76 -9.25 1.79
CA LEU A 113 16.27 -10.38 2.58
C LEU A 113 17.78 -10.31 2.79
#